data_AF-S6G423-F1
#
_entry.id   AF-S6G423-F1
#
_cell.length_a   1.000
_cell.length_b   1.000
_cell.length_c   1.000
_cell.angle_alpha   90.00
_cell.angle_beta   90.00
_cell.angle_gamma   90.00
#
_symmetry.space_group_name_H-M   'P 1'
#
loop_
_entity.id
_entity.type
_entity.pdbx_description
1 polymer ?
#
loop_
_entity_poly.entity_id
_entity_poly.type
_entity_poly.pdbx_seq_one_letter_code
_entity_poly.pdbx_strand_id
1 'polypeptide(L)'
;MEYNLLNLVLLIINIFLLGSILMLYLFYTKTYINHRVPYINSSNNNITSTEINNIILNFKIMFNLKDYEVIYTDTEKMIKIFRNVNKSKKQIIISKRIFESTGYEIDYLISRLWISAKQIQKDNKLTFYKTLIYIIPYTLLSLIIISFTFSLFLYLYNQITNEFNQMHSSNAIVSSSQYTLAWFWINPVSGYLCFAFVLCLFINYYISMRYKNRLEIYYNEEVTKLVKSAINEYEFDFKAARTYAQSIKLTYIPVMKIFNFWNNHYKWTGPFTIV
;
A
#
# COMPACT_ATOMS: atom_id res chain seq x y z
N MET A 1 -40.63 13.90 -4.14
CA MET A 1 -40.33 12.63 -4.85
C MET A 1 -38.94 12.63 -5.46
N GLU A 2 -38.52 13.68 -6.16
CA GLU A 2 -37.21 13.75 -6.85
C GLU A 2 -35.99 13.54 -5.93
N TYR A 3 -35.98 14.13 -4.72
CA TYR A 3 -34.89 13.97 -3.76
C TYR A 3 -34.73 12.53 -3.24
N ASN A 4 -35.84 11.80 -3.10
CA ASN A 4 -35.81 10.41 -2.66
C ASN A 4 -35.20 9.51 -3.74
N LEU A 5 -35.50 9.79 -5.01
CA LEU A 5 -34.91 9.08 -6.15
C LEU A 5 -33.41 9.38 -6.27
N LEU A 6 -33.00 10.65 -6.16
CA LEU A 6 -31.59 11.02 -6.24
C LEU A 6 -30.74 10.37 -5.14
N ASN A 7 -31.19 10.44 -3.89
CA ASN A 7 -30.51 9.80 -2.76
C ASN A 7 -30.41 8.28 -2.94
N LEU A 8 -31.47 7.64 -3.42
CA LEU A 8 -31.47 6.21 -3.72
C LEU A 8 -30.47 5.87 -4.84
N VAL A 9 -30.47 6.61 -5.94
CA VAL A 9 -29.55 6.41 -7.07
C VAL A 9 -28.10 6.56 -6.62
N LEU A 10 -27.78 7.63 -5.87
CA LEU A 10 -26.44 7.83 -5.33
C LEU A 10 -26.01 6.70 -4.39
N LEU A 11 -26.92 6.21 -3.55
CA LEU A 11 -26.65 5.10 -2.65
C LEU A 11 -26.37 3.80 -3.41
N ILE A 12 -27.16 3.50 -4.44
CA ILE A 12 -26.92 2.34 -5.33
C ILE A 12 -25.56 2.44 -6.01
N ILE A 13 -25.22 3.62 -6.58
CA ILE A 13 -23.93 3.86 -7.22
C ILE A 13 -22.79 3.65 -6.23
N ASN A 14 -22.89 4.22 -5.02
CA ASN A 14 -21.86 4.10 -3.99
C ASN A 14 -21.69 2.64 -3.51
N ILE A 15 -22.78 1.87 -3.37
CA ILE A 15 -22.70 0.43 -3.07
C ILE A 15 -21.97 -0.31 -4.18
N PHE A 16 -22.32 -0.06 -5.44
CA PHE A 16 -21.68 -0.72 -6.58
C PHE A 16 -20.18 -0.39 -6.64
N LEU A 17 -19.81 0.87 -6.42
CA LEU A 17 -18.43 1.31 -6.37
C LEU A 17 -17.64 0.66 -5.22
N LEU A 18 -18.19 0.60 -4.01
CA LEU A 18 -17.58 -0.12 -2.88
C LEU A 18 -17.42 -1.60 -3.18
N GLY A 19 -18.43 -2.23 -3.79
CA GLY A 19 -18.38 -3.60 -4.27
C GLY A 19 -17.27 -3.81 -5.31
N SER A 20 -17.05 -2.85 -6.20
CA SER A 20 -15.96 -2.91 -7.19
C SER A 20 -14.57 -2.89 -6.55
N ILE A 21 -14.37 -2.12 -5.46
CA ILE A 21 -13.11 -2.09 -4.70
C ILE A 21 -12.85 -3.47 -4.08
N LEU A 22 -13.89 -4.09 -3.49
CA LEU A 22 -13.80 -5.43 -2.92
C LEU A 22 -13.48 -6.48 -3.99
N MET A 23 -14.14 -6.43 -5.15
CA MET A 23 -13.89 -7.34 -6.26
C MET A 23 -12.48 -7.20 -6.82
N LEU A 24 -11.97 -5.97 -6.97
CA LEU A 24 -10.58 -5.72 -7.34
C LEU A 24 -9.62 -6.32 -6.32
N TYR A 25 -9.90 -6.15 -5.03
CA TYR A 25 -9.09 -6.75 -3.97
C TYR A 25 -9.02 -8.27 -4.07
N LEU A 26 -10.17 -8.94 -4.26
CA LEU A 26 -10.24 -10.39 -4.43
C LEU A 26 -9.51 -10.85 -5.69
N PHE A 27 -9.68 -10.13 -6.81
CA PHE A 27 -8.99 -10.41 -8.06
C PHE A 27 -7.46 -10.33 -7.92
N TYR A 28 -6.95 -9.27 -7.30
CA TYR A 28 -5.51 -9.11 -7.07
C TYR A 28 -4.97 -10.17 -6.12
N THR A 29 -5.71 -10.48 -5.05
CA THR A 29 -5.33 -11.53 -4.11
C THR A 29 -5.22 -12.89 -4.82
N LYS A 30 -6.22 -13.27 -5.63
CA LYS A 30 -6.17 -14.47 -6.47
C LYS A 30 -4.98 -14.47 -7.42
N THR A 31 -4.71 -13.33 -8.06
CA THR A 31 -3.58 -13.17 -8.98
C THR A 31 -2.25 -13.41 -8.28
N TYR A 32 -2.05 -12.85 -7.07
CA TYR A 32 -0.83 -13.10 -6.30
C TYR A 32 -0.65 -14.58 -5.96
N ILE A 33 -1.71 -15.24 -5.49
CA ILE A 33 -1.65 -16.65 -5.07
C ILE A 33 -1.19 -17.53 -6.22
N ASN A 34 -1.66 -17.24 -7.42
CA ASN A 34 -1.34 -18.02 -8.62
C ASN A 34 -0.04 -17.59 -9.29
N HIS A 35 0.46 -16.39 -9.01
CA HIS A 35 1.70 -15.86 -9.59
C HIS A 35 2.90 -16.74 -9.21
N ARG A 36 3.69 -17.20 -10.17
CA ARG A 36 4.92 -17.95 -9.88
C ARG A 36 6.11 -17.03 -10.03
N VAL A 37 7.02 -17.07 -9.06
CA VAL A 37 8.29 -16.37 -9.19
C VAL A 37 9.15 -17.22 -10.16
N PRO A 38 9.76 -16.62 -11.19
CA PRO A 38 10.62 -17.36 -12.10
C PRO A 38 11.93 -17.70 -11.38
N TYR A 39 12.43 -18.91 -11.57
CA TYR A 39 13.75 -19.28 -11.06
C TYR A 39 14.84 -18.58 -11.88
N ILE A 40 15.83 -17.98 -11.22
CA ILE A 40 17.02 -17.41 -11.88
C ILE A 40 18.07 -18.52 -11.91
N ASN A 41 18.38 -19.01 -13.11
CA ASN A 41 19.39 -20.04 -13.30
C ASN A 41 20.79 -19.41 -13.31
N SER A 42 21.54 -19.60 -12.23
CA SER A 42 22.93 -19.14 -12.11
C SER A 42 23.81 -20.16 -11.42
N SER A 43 25.13 -19.96 -11.47
CA SER A 43 26.09 -20.80 -10.77
C SER A 43 26.01 -20.67 -9.25
N ASN A 44 25.42 -19.57 -8.74
CA ASN A 44 25.45 -19.20 -7.33
C ASN A 44 24.11 -19.51 -6.68
N ASN A 45 23.77 -20.80 -6.59
CA ASN A 45 22.46 -21.24 -6.13
C ASN A 45 22.20 -21.03 -4.63
N ASN A 46 23.26 -20.93 -3.81
CA ASN A 46 23.16 -20.74 -2.37
C ASN A 46 24.11 -19.63 -1.91
N ILE A 47 23.65 -18.80 -0.99
CA ILE A 47 24.48 -17.80 -0.30
C ILE A 47 24.65 -18.19 1.17
N THR A 48 25.89 -18.15 1.65
CA THR A 48 26.23 -18.48 3.03
C THR A 48 25.87 -17.33 3.98
N SER A 49 25.64 -17.67 5.25
CA SER A 49 25.38 -16.66 6.30
C SER A 49 26.55 -15.68 6.49
N THR A 50 27.78 -16.15 6.26
CA THR A 50 29.00 -15.32 6.27
C THR A 50 29.00 -14.29 5.15
N GLU A 51 28.63 -14.69 3.93
CA GLU A 51 28.51 -13.77 2.79
C GLU A 51 27.40 -12.75 3.01
N ILE A 52 26.23 -13.18 3.51
CA ILE A 52 25.14 -12.27 3.88
C ILE A 52 25.62 -11.20 4.87
N ASN A 53 26.35 -11.59 5.92
CA ASN A 53 26.86 -10.66 6.92
C ASN A 53 27.88 -9.67 6.31
N ASN A 54 28.76 -10.14 5.42
CA ASN A 54 29.70 -9.29 4.69
C ASN A 54 28.98 -8.29 3.79
N ILE A 55 27.93 -8.72 3.06
CA ILE A 55 27.08 -7.85 2.25
C ILE A 55 26.43 -6.78 3.12
N ILE A 56 25.82 -7.17 4.24
CA ILE A 56 25.18 -6.23 5.17
C ILE A 56 26.20 -5.18 5.63
N LEU A 57 27.41 -5.59 6.02
CA LEU A 57 28.46 -4.70 6.49
C LEU A 57 28.93 -3.73 5.39
N ASN A 58 29.19 -4.24 4.19
CA ASN A 58 29.61 -3.42 3.05
C ASN A 58 28.54 -2.39 2.67
N PHE A 59 27.29 -2.81 2.52
CA PHE A 59 26.21 -1.90 2.15
C PHE A 59 25.82 -0.94 3.28
N LYS A 60 25.98 -1.34 4.55
CA LYS A 60 25.85 -0.43 5.70
C LYS A 60 26.85 0.72 5.61
N ILE A 61 28.10 0.44 5.21
CA ILE A 61 29.11 1.47 5.01
C ILE A 61 28.75 2.34 3.79
N MET A 62 28.42 1.73 2.66
CA MET A 62 28.11 2.44 1.40
C MET A 62 26.89 3.37 1.51
N PHE A 63 25.89 2.99 2.30
CA PHE A 63 24.69 3.81 2.53
C PHE A 63 24.82 4.77 3.73
N ASN A 64 26.02 4.90 4.30
CA ASN A 64 26.29 5.76 5.46
C ASN A 64 25.40 5.45 6.68
N LEU A 65 25.23 4.16 6.98
CA LEU A 65 24.41 3.64 8.08
C LEU A 65 25.27 3.20 9.29
N LYS A 66 26.50 3.70 9.42
CA LYS A 66 27.48 3.23 10.42
C LYS A 66 26.94 3.27 11.86
N ASP A 67 26.19 4.32 12.17
CA ASP A 67 25.57 4.55 13.49
C ASP A 67 24.39 3.63 13.81
N TYR A 68 23.93 2.83 12.85
CA TYR A 68 22.78 1.95 13.00
C TYR A 68 23.21 0.49 13.11
N GLU A 69 22.68 -0.21 14.10
CA GLU A 69 22.82 -1.67 14.21
C GLU A 69 21.84 -2.35 13.24
N VAL A 70 22.34 -3.28 12.42
CA VAL A 70 21.49 -4.08 11.51
C VAL A 70 21.23 -5.42 12.16
N ILE A 71 19.98 -5.66 12.56
CA ILE A 71 19.53 -6.89 13.21
C ILE A 71 18.90 -7.78 12.13
N TYR A 72 19.64 -8.79 11.67
CA TYR A 72 19.16 -9.79 10.73
C TYR A 72 18.66 -11.02 11.50
N THR A 73 17.35 -11.18 11.63
CA THR A 73 16.74 -12.17 12.55
C THR A 73 15.61 -12.96 11.91
N ASP A 74 15.50 -14.23 12.30
CA ASP A 74 14.33 -15.04 12.02
C ASP A 74 13.15 -14.48 12.81
N THR A 75 12.16 -13.94 12.10
CA THR A 75 10.95 -13.37 12.70
C THR A 75 9.74 -13.97 12.00
N GLU A 76 8.82 -14.53 12.78
CA GLU A 76 7.56 -15.08 12.24
C GLU A 76 6.68 -14.00 11.58
N LYS A 77 6.87 -12.74 11.99
CA LYS A 77 6.08 -11.59 11.53
C LYS A 77 6.80 -10.82 10.43
N MET A 78 6.09 -10.56 9.32
CA MET A 78 6.58 -9.70 8.24
C MET A 78 6.88 -8.27 8.73
N ILE A 79 8.14 -7.87 8.59
CA ILE A 79 8.53 -6.47 8.78
C ILE A 79 8.12 -5.66 7.54
N LYS A 80 7.17 -4.73 7.72
CA LYS A 80 6.69 -3.85 6.64
C LYS A 80 7.83 -3.00 6.05
N ILE A 81 7.79 -2.73 4.75
CA ILE A 81 8.82 -2.01 3.98
C ILE A 81 9.25 -0.68 4.64
N PHE A 82 8.30 0.05 5.23
CA PHE A 82 8.53 1.38 5.82
C PHE A 82 8.52 1.41 7.36
N ARG A 83 8.68 0.26 8.00
CA ARG A 83 8.71 0.10 9.47
C ARG A 83 9.90 -0.71 9.97
N ASN A 84 10.94 -0.84 9.16
CA ASN A 84 12.15 -1.59 9.49
C ASN A 84 13.19 -0.76 10.25
N VAL A 85 13.05 0.56 10.33
CA VAL A 85 13.97 1.45 11.06
C VAL A 85 13.36 1.89 12.39
N ASN A 86 14.08 1.64 13.48
CA ASN A 86 13.85 2.25 14.77
C ASN A 86 14.87 3.38 15.00
N LYS A 87 14.42 4.63 14.85
CA LYS A 87 15.29 5.82 14.95
C LYS A 87 15.79 6.09 16.38
N SER A 88 14.99 5.76 17.41
CA SER A 88 15.40 6.01 18.80
C SER A 88 16.47 5.03 19.27
N LYS A 89 16.32 3.75 18.91
CA LYS A 89 17.31 2.71 19.23
C LYS A 89 18.46 2.62 18.21
N LYS A 90 18.42 3.43 17.14
CA LYS A 90 19.33 3.34 15.98
C LYS A 90 19.46 1.90 15.46
N GLN A 91 18.34 1.23 15.24
CA GLN A 91 18.29 -0.17 14.79
C GLN A 91 17.57 -0.31 13.46
N ILE A 92 18.07 -1.18 12.60
CA ILE A 92 17.45 -1.59 11.33
C ILE A 92 17.18 -3.08 11.44
N ILE A 93 15.90 -3.45 11.47
CA ILE A 93 15.50 -4.85 11.64
C ILE A 93 15.11 -5.41 10.27
N ILE A 94 15.80 -6.47 9.85
CA ILE A 94 15.55 -7.18 8.60
C ILE A 94 15.20 -8.63 8.95
N SER A 95 14.00 -9.06 8.54
CA SER A 95 13.62 -10.47 8.73
C SER A 95 14.43 -11.33 7.77
N LYS A 96 15.07 -12.38 8.27
CA LYS A 96 15.70 -13.42 7.46
C LYS A 96 14.65 -14.13 6.63
N ARG A 97 14.95 -14.32 5.34
CA ARG A 97 14.03 -14.88 4.34
C ARG A 97 14.84 -15.66 3.33
N ILE A 98 14.31 -16.82 2.97
CA ILE A 98 14.83 -17.67 1.90
C ILE A 98 13.93 -17.45 0.70
N PHE A 99 14.52 -17.18 -0.46
CA PHE A 99 13.78 -17.05 -1.72
C PHE A 99 14.19 -18.17 -2.69
N GLU A 100 13.45 -18.27 -3.80
CA GLU A 100 13.72 -19.26 -4.84
C GLU A 100 15.07 -19.04 -5.56
N SER A 101 15.76 -17.92 -5.34
CA SER A 101 17.08 -17.64 -5.90
C SER A 101 17.84 -16.63 -5.04
N THR A 102 19.16 -16.79 -4.99
CA THR A 102 20.13 -15.88 -4.36
C THR A 102 19.95 -14.43 -4.82
N GLY A 103 19.64 -14.18 -6.10
CA GLY A 103 19.42 -12.82 -6.62
C GLY A 103 18.28 -12.10 -5.90
N TYR A 104 17.22 -12.82 -5.55
CA TYR A 104 16.09 -12.27 -4.80
C TYR A 104 16.43 -11.98 -3.34
N GLU A 105 17.24 -12.83 -2.71
CA GLU A 105 17.74 -12.61 -1.34
C GLU A 105 18.62 -11.38 -1.25
N ILE A 106 19.54 -11.24 -2.22
CA ILE A 106 20.44 -10.09 -2.31
C ILE A 106 19.65 -8.80 -2.56
N ASP A 107 18.73 -8.78 -3.53
CA ASP A 107 17.91 -7.59 -3.78
C ASP A 107 17.03 -7.24 -2.56
N TYR A 108 16.47 -8.24 -1.89
CA TYR A 108 15.72 -8.04 -0.64
C TYR A 108 16.59 -7.39 0.45
N LEU A 109 17.79 -7.90 0.70
CA LEU A 109 18.69 -7.36 1.72
C LEU A 109 19.10 -5.92 1.39
N ILE A 110 19.60 -5.69 0.18
CA ILE A 110 20.12 -4.39 -0.25
C ILE A 110 19.00 -3.35 -0.28
N SER A 111 17.82 -3.71 -0.80
CA SER A 111 16.69 -2.80 -0.83
C SER A 111 16.22 -2.39 0.56
N ARG A 112 16.24 -3.31 1.54
CA ARG A 112 15.88 -2.98 2.93
C ARG A 112 16.88 -2.00 3.56
N LEU A 113 18.17 -2.17 3.30
CA LEU A 113 19.19 -1.22 3.75
C LEU A 113 19.05 0.13 3.05
N TRP A 114 18.86 0.14 1.73
CA TRP A 114 18.69 1.34 0.93
C TRP A 114 17.46 2.16 1.37
N ILE A 115 16.30 1.50 1.51
CA ILE A 115 15.06 2.12 1.99
C ILE A 115 15.26 2.71 3.39
N SER A 116 16.00 2.00 4.26
CA SER A 116 16.31 2.49 5.61
C SER A 116 17.15 3.76 5.57
N ALA A 117 18.22 3.76 4.76
CA ALA A 117 19.09 4.93 4.58
C ALA A 117 18.31 6.14 4.08
N LYS A 118 17.50 5.97 3.03
CA LYS A 118 16.67 7.04 2.47
C LYS A 118 15.61 7.55 3.45
N GLN A 119 15.05 6.70 4.33
CA GLN A 119 14.13 7.15 5.40
C GLN A 119 14.83 7.94 6.51
N ILE A 120 16.08 7.60 6.82
CA ILE A 120 16.90 8.31 7.80
C ILE A 120 17.28 9.68 7.24
N GLN A 121 17.72 9.72 5.98
CA GLN A 121 18.08 10.92 5.23
C GLN A 121 16.87 11.80 4.85
N LYS A 122 15.64 11.34 5.10
CA LYS A 122 14.38 12.02 4.73
C LYS A 122 14.31 12.31 3.23
N ASP A 123 14.69 11.35 2.40
CA ASP A 123 14.58 11.47 0.95
C ASP A 123 13.13 11.79 0.54
N ASN A 124 12.96 12.89 -0.20
CA ASN A 124 11.64 13.38 -0.59
C ASN A 124 10.89 12.39 -1.48
N LYS A 125 11.61 11.67 -2.36
CA LYS A 125 10.97 10.72 -3.29
C LYS A 125 10.38 9.54 -2.52
N LEU A 126 11.17 8.97 -1.60
CA LEU A 126 10.71 7.85 -0.79
C LEU A 126 9.61 8.27 0.19
N THR A 127 9.70 9.46 0.78
CA THR A 127 8.69 9.99 1.70
C THR A 127 7.36 10.23 0.98
N PHE A 128 7.41 10.82 -0.22
CA PHE A 128 6.21 11.02 -1.05
C PHE A 128 5.55 9.69 -1.42
N TYR A 129 6.34 8.70 -1.80
CA TYR A 129 5.79 7.38 -2.11
C TYR A 129 5.15 6.71 -0.88
N LYS A 130 5.78 6.79 0.29
CA LYS A 130 5.20 6.32 1.54
C LYS A 130 3.84 6.99 1.81
N THR A 131 3.71 8.28 1.54
CA THR A 131 2.43 9.02 1.67
C THR A 131 1.40 8.52 0.67
N LEU A 132 1.78 8.34 -0.60
CA LEU A 132 0.90 7.84 -1.66
C LEU A 132 0.31 6.46 -1.36
N ILE A 133 1.08 5.58 -0.73
CA ILE A 133 0.68 4.18 -0.53
C ILE A 133 0.09 3.88 0.85
N TYR A 134 0.42 4.65 1.89
CA TYR A 134 -0.09 4.41 3.24
C TYR A 134 -0.97 5.54 3.77
N ILE A 135 -0.61 6.80 3.57
CA ILE A 135 -1.36 7.88 4.23
C ILE A 135 -2.64 8.15 3.45
N ILE A 136 -2.51 8.44 2.15
CA ILE A 136 -3.65 8.84 1.31
C ILE A 136 -4.71 7.72 1.17
N PRO A 137 -4.37 6.43 0.92
CA PRO A 137 -5.38 5.40 0.77
C PRO A 137 -6.18 5.14 2.05
N TYR A 138 -5.51 5.18 3.21
CA TYR A 138 -6.18 4.95 4.51
C TYR A 138 -7.05 6.14 4.92
N THR A 139 -6.61 7.38 4.65
CA THR A 139 -7.44 8.56 4.90
C THR A 139 -8.65 8.59 3.97
N LEU A 140 -8.47 8.31 2.68
CA LEU A 140 -9.58 8.21 1.72
C LEU A 140 -10.55 7.11 2.10
N LEU A 141 -10.09 5.91 2.48
CA LEU A 141 -10.98 4.84 2.94
C LEU A 141 -11.80 5.27 4.16
N SER A 142 -11.16 5.92 5.14
CA SER A 142 -11.85 6.40 6.34
C SER A 142 -12.94 7.42 5.98
N LEU A 143 -12.64 8.36 5.08
CA LEU A 143 -13.60 9.35 4.58
C LEU A 143 -14.75 8.71 3.78
N ILE A 144 -14.46 7.68 2.97
CA ILE A 144 -15.47 6.89 2.25
C ILE A 144 -16.41 6.20 3.25
N ILE A 145 -15.89 5.53 4.27
CA ILE A 145 -16.70 4.85 5.29
C ILE A 145 -17.60 5.84 6.03
N ILE A 146 -17.05 6.99 6.46
CA ILE A 146 -17.82 8.02 7.18
C ILE A 146 -18.93 8.60 6.29
N SER A 147 -18.60 8.97 5.05
CA SER A 147 -19.58 9.55 4.12
C SER A 147 -20.67 8.55 3.71
N PHE A 148 -20.30 7.29 3.47
CA PHE A 148 -21.24 6.22 3.15
C PHE A 148 -22.19 5.90 4.32
N THR A 149 -21.64 5.72 5.52
CA THR A 149 -22.45 5.43 6.72
C THR A 149 -23.42 6.55 7.05
N PHE A 150 -22.98 7.81 6.92
CA PHE A 150 -23.87 8.96 7.09
C PHE A 150 -24.95 9.03 6.01
N SER A 151 -24.61 8.76 4.75
CA SER A 151 -25.60 8.67 3.65
C SER A 151 -26.63 7.56 3.88
N LEU A 152 -26.19 6.40 4.37
CA LEU A 152 -27.05 5.27 4.69
C LEU A 152 -27.98 5.61 5.86
N PHE A 153 -27.44 6.24 6.90
CA PHE A 153 -28.20 6.72 8.05
C PHE A 153 -29.32 7.68 7.63
N LEU A 154 -29.01 8.71 6.83
CA LEU A 154 -30.01 9.67 6.33
C LEU A 154 -31.11 8.97 5.53
N TYR A 155 -30.74 8.01 4.69
CA TYR A 155 -31.69 7.23 3.90
C TYR A 155 -32.62 6.40 4.78
N LEU A 156 -32.08 5.62 5.72
CA LEU A 156 -32.88 4.81 6.64
C LEU A 156 -33.74 5.66 7.57
N TYR A 157 -33.21 6.77 8.08
CA TYR A 157 -33.94 7.70 8.93
C TYR A 157 -35.18 8.24 8.22
N ASN A 158 -35.04 8.69 6.97
CA ASN A 158 -36.17 9.18 6.19
C ASN A 158 -37.21 8.09 5.90
N GLN A 159 -36.78 6.86 5.62
CA GLN A 159 -37.68 5.73 5.35
C GLN A 159 -38.50 5.33 6.59
N ILE A 160 -37.90 5.38 7.78
CA ILE A 160 -38.57 5.00 9.03
C ILE A 160 -39.53 6.10 9.50
N THR A 161 -39.07 7.34 9.49
CA THR A 161 -39.80 8.45 10.12
C THR A 161 -40.72 9.21 9.16
N ASN A 162 -40.46 9.13 7.85
CA ASN A 162 -41.07 9.98 6.81
C ASN A 162 -40.99 11.49 7.10
N GLU A 163 -40.16 11.92 8.05
CA GLU A 163 -40.13 13.30 8.55
C GLU A 163 -39.74 14.30 7.47
N PHE A 164 -38.78 13.98 6.59
CA PHE A 164 -38.35 14.92 5.54
C PHE A 164 -39.42 15.12 4.47
N ASN A 165 -40.26 14.11 4.21
CA ASN A 165 -41.40 14.24 3.30
C ASN A 165 -42.55 15.05 3.96
N GLN A 166 -42.74 14.93 5.28
CA GLN A 166 -43.80 15.61 6.03
C GLN A 166 -43.49 17.10 6.31
N MET A 167 -42.22 17.46 6.54
CA MET A 167 -41.76 18.85 6.72
C MET A 167 -42.11 19.77 5.55
N HIS A 168 -42.13 19.25 4.32
CA HIS A 168 -42.49 20.03 3.15
C HIS A 168 -44.00 20.28 3.04
N SER A 169 -44.82 19.53 3.78
CA SER A 169 -46.28 19.54 3.66
C SER A 169 -47.00 20.22 4.83
N SER A 170 -46.32 20.47 5.96
CA SER A 170 -46.97 20.94 7.19
C SER A 170 -46.15 22.03 7.91
N ASN A 171 -46.84 23.01 8.48
CA ASN A 171 -46.28 24.06 9.37
C ASN A 171 -45.91 23.48 10.76
N ALA A 172 -45.27 22.31 10.80
CA ALA A 172 -44.88 21.68 12.05
C ALA A 172 -43.72 22.45 12.72
N ILE A 173 -43.74 22.54 14.05
CA ILE A 173 -42.63 23.09 14.83
C ILE A 173 -41.49 22.08 14.77
N VAL A 174 -40.49 22.43 13.97
CA VAL A 174 -39.33 21.59 13.68
C VAL A 174 -38.20 21.89 14.66
N SER A 175 -37.60 20.86 15.23
CA SER A 175 -36.36 21.02 16.00
C SER A 175 -35.19 21.43 15.09
N SER A 176 -34.26 22.24 15.59
CA SER A 176 -33.09 22.69 14.82
C SER A 176 -32.26 21.52 14.24
N SER A 177 -32.21 20.38 14.93
CA SER A 177 -31.57 19.15 14.46
C SER A 177 -32.29 18.48 13.29
N GLN A 178 -33.62 18.51 13.25
CA GLN A 178 -34.37 17.95 12.13
C GLN A 178 -34.20 18.81 10.88
N TYR A 179 -34.12 20.14 11.03
CA TYR A 179 -33.85 21.05 9.92
C TYR A 179 -32.47 20.81 9.28
N THR A 180 -31.43 20.60 10.10
CA THR A 180 -30.08 20.32 9.58
C THR A 180 -30.03 18.96 8.87
N LEU A 181 -30.69 17.93 9.42
CA LEU A 181 -30.79 16.62 8.77
C LEU A 181 -31.57 16.70 7.44
N ALA A 182 -32.65 17.46 7.39
CA ALA A 182 -33.41 17.69 6.17
C ALA A 182 -32.59 18.44 5.10
N TRP A 183 -31.74 19.38 5.51
CA TRP A 183 -30.82 20.06 4.59
C TRP A 183 -29.82 19.09 3.93
N PHE A 184 -29.23 18.16 4.71
CA PHE A 184 -28.36 17.10 4.19
C PHE A 184 -29.10 16.06 3.34
N TRP A 185 -30.42 15.93 3.51
CA TRP A 185 -31.26 15.09 2.66
C TRP A 185 -31.53 15.74 1.30
N ILE A 186 -31.92 17.02 1.30
CA ILE A 186 -32.21 17.79 0.09
C ILE A 186 -30.93 17.97 -0.75
N ASN A 187 -29.81 18.25 -0.08
CA ASN A 187 -28.49 18.33 -0.69
C ASN A 187 -27.68 17.09 -0.28
N PRO A 188 -27.63 16.03 -1.09
CA PRO A 188 -27.02 14.75 -0.72
C PRO A 188 -25.48 14.80 -0.75
N VAL A 189 -24.91 15.75 0.00
CA VAL A 189 -23.48 16.07 0.09
C VAL A 189 -22.68 14.83 0.48
N SER A 190 -23.20 14.02 1.41
CA SER A 190 -22.54 12.77 1.82
C SER A 190 -22.44 11.75 0.70
N GLY A 191 -23.48 11.63 -0.13
CA GLY A 191 -23.49 10.74 -1.30
C GLY A 191 -22.47 11.18 -2.35
N TYR A 192 -22.42 12.48 -2.65
CA TYR A 192 -21.43 13.06 -3.58
C TYR A 192 -20.00 12.96 -3.05
N LEU A 193 -19.78 13.21 -1.76
CA LEU A 193 -18.46 13.08 -1.13
C LEU A 193 -17.96 11.64 -1.18
N CYS A 194 -18.82 10.66 -0.88
CA CYS A 194 -18.47 9.24 -0.99
C CYS A 194 -18.00 8.90 -2.40
N PHE A 195 -18.77 9.29 -3.42
CA PHE A 195 -18.41 9.10 -4.83
C PHE A 195 -17.07 9.76 -5.18
N ALA A 196 -16.88 11.03 -4.80
CA ALA A 196 -15.67 11.79 -5.06
C ALA A 196 -14.44 11.14 -4.41
N PHE A 197 -14.55 10.70 -3.15
CA PHE A 197 -13.44 10.04 -2.45
C PHE A 197 -13.09 8.68 -3.07
N VAL A 198 -14.07 7.92 -3.55
CA VAL A 198 -13.79 6.69 -4.31
C VAL A 198 -13.02 6.99 -5.60
N LEU A 199 -13.41 8.00 -6.36
CA LEU A 199 -12.67 8.42 -7.56
C LEU A 199 -11.24 8.86 -7.21
N CYS A 200 -11.07 9.64 -6.14
CA CYS A 200 -9.75 10.03 -5.66
C CYS A 200 -8.89 8.82 -5.27
N LEU A 201 -9.48 7.76 -4.72
CA LEU A 201 -8.78 6.51 -4.40
C LEU A 201 -8.24 5.83 -5.66
N PHE A 202 -9.04 5.74 -6.73
CA PHE A 202 -8.59 5.19 -8.02
C PHE A 202 -7.49 6.04 -8.67
N ILE A 203 -7.62 7.37 -8.63
CA ILE A 203 -6.58 8.28 -9.13
C ILE A 203 -5.29 8.11 -8.33
N ASN A 204 -5.38 8.05 -6.99
CA ASN A 204 -4.23 7.81 -6.14
C ASN A 204 -3.53 6.48 -6.45
N TYR A 205 -4.31 5.41 -6.67
CA TYR A 205 -3.78 4.11 -7.07
C TYR A 205 -2.98 4.19 -8.39
N TYR A 206 -3.53 4.87 -9.40
CA TYR A 206 -2.84 5.08 -10.68
C TYR A 206 -1.53 5.87 -10.52
N ILE A 207 -1.55 6.96 -9.73
CA ILE A 207 -0.37 7.78 -9.45
C ILE A 207 0.68 6.96 -8.71
N SER A 208 0.28 6.18 -7.71
CA SER A 208 1.15 5.27 -6.95
C SER A 208 1.87 4.28 -7.87
N MET A 209 1.14 3.67 -8.81
CA MET A 209 1.71 2.75 -9.80
C MET A 209 2.79 3.41 -10.67
N ARG A 210 2.53 4.62 -11.17
CA ARG A 210 3.51 5.38 -11.96
C ARG A 210 4.73 5.79 -11.12
N TYR A 211 4.50 6.19 -9.87
CA TYR A 211 5.56 6.62 -8.98
C TYR A 211 6.45 5.46 -8.54
N LYS A 212 5.86 4.28 -8.30
CA LYS A 212 6.61 3.03 -8.05
C LYS A 212 7.65 2.78 -9.14
N ASN A 213 7.26 2.84 -10.41
CA ASN A 213 8.19 2.61 -11.52
C ASN A 213 9.36 3.60 -11.53
N ARG A 214 9.09 4.88 -11.21
CA ARG A 214 10.15 5.90 -11.08
C ARG A 214 11.10 5.59 -9.92
N LEU A 215 10.58 5.08 -8.80
CA LEU A 215 11.40 4.64 -7.68
C LEU A 215 12.21 3.38 -7.98
N GLU A 216 11.65 2.41 -8.70
CA GLU A 216 12.38 1.21 -9.14
C GLU A 216 13.57 1.59 -10.04
N ILE A 217 13.41 2.57 -10.94
CA ILE A 217 14.50 3.11 -11.76
C ILE A 217 15.53 3.82 -10.89
N TYR A 218 15.07 4.70 -9.99
CA TYR A 218 15.95 5.45 -9.09
C TYR A 218 16.81 4.53 -8.20
N TYR A 219 16.19 3.48 -7.65
CA TYR A 219 16.91 2.45 -6.89
C TYR A 219 17.92 1.70 -7.77
N ASN A 220 17.55 1.31 -9.00
CA ASN A 220 18.47 0.62 -9.90
C ASN A 220 19.70 1.47 -10.25
N GLU A 221 19.51 2.75 -10.54
CA GLU A 221 20.60 3.66 -10.90
C GLU A 221 21.63 3.81 -9.78
N GLU A 222 21.16 3.90 -8.52
CA GLU A 222 22.04 4.02 -7.37
C GLU A 222 22.71 2.68 -7.00
N VAL A 223 21.95 1.58 -7.02
CA VAL A 223 22.41 0.32 -6.44
C VAL A 223 23.18 -0.56 -7.41
N THR A 224 22.87 -0.55 -8.71
CA THR A 224 23.54 -1.44 -9.68
C THR A 224 25.05 -1.21 -9.72
N LYS A 225 25.48 0.06 -9.61
CA LYS A 225 26.91 0.42 -9.56
C LYS A 225 27.60 -0.08 -8.29
N LEU A 226 26.90 -0.05 -7.15
CA LEU A 226 27.39 -0.51 -5.86
C LEU A 226 27.48 -2.04 -5.80
N VAL A 227 26.50 -2.74 -6.39
CA VAL A 227 26.53 -4.21 -6.51
C VAL A 227 27.72 -4.65 -7.34
N LYS A 228 27.94 -4.02 -8.50
CA LYS A 228 29.09 -4.33 -9.35
C LYS A 228 30.43 -4.14 -8.64
N SER A 229 30.56 -3.14 -7.77
CA SER A 229 31.80 -2.89 -7.04
C SER A 229 31.97 -3.75 -5.78
N ALA A 230 30.88 -4.04 -5.05
CA ALA A 230 30.93 -4.74 -3.77
C ALA A 230 30.81 -6.26 -3.87
N ILE A 231 30.05 -6.76 -4.85
CA ILE A 231 29.65 -8.16 -4.99
C ILE A 231 29.51 -8.54 -6.47
N ASN A 232 30.59 -8.35 -7.23
CA ASN A 232 30.61 -8.57 -8.68
C ASN A 232 30.14 -9.98 -9.11
N GLU A 233 30.45 -11.00 -8.30
CA GLU A 233 30.04 -12.39 -8.54
C GLU A 233 28.52 -12.59 -8.55
N TYR A 234 27.76 -11.71 -7.89
CA TYR A 234 26.29 -11.73 -7.84
C TYR A 234 25.63 -10.68 -8.75
N GLU A 235 26.40 -9.96 -9.59
CA GLU A 235 25.88 -8.88 -10.44
C GLU A 235 24.78 -9.38 -11.40
N PHE A 236 25.00 -10.56 -12.01
CA PHE A 236 24.03 -11.18 -12.92
C PHE A 236 22.71 -11.49 -12.21
N ASP A 237 22.80 -12.15 -11.06
CA ASP A 237 21.63 -12.57 -10.25
C ASP A 237 20.83 -11.37 -9.77
N PHE A 238 21.53 -10.34 -9.31
CA PHE A 238 20.91 -9.08 -8.93
C PHE A 238 20.18 -8.45 -10.12
N LYS A 239 20.82 -8.30 -11.29
CA LYS A 239 20.19 -7.72 -12.48
C LYS A 239 18.97 -8.52 -12.95
N ALA A 240 19.02 -9.85 -12.90
CA ALA A 240 17.89 -10.70 -13.22
C ALA A 240 16.72 -10.48 -12.22
N ALA A 241 17.02 -10.41 -10.93
CA ALA A 241 16.05 -10.09 -9.90
C ALA A 241 15.42 -8.71 -10.07
N ARG A 242 16.21 -7.70 -10.47
CA ARG A 242 15.75 -6.34 -10.76
C ARG A 242 14.87 -6.27 -12.00
N THR A 243 15.22 -6.97 -13.07
CA THR A 243 14.43 -7.04 -14.29
C THR A 243 13.06 -7.65 -14.00
N TYR A 244 13.02 -8.72 -13.22
CA TYR A 244 11.79 -9.31 -12.74
C TYR A 244 10.98 -8.34 -11.87
N ALA A 245 11.58 -7.69 -10.87
CA ALA A 245 10.90 -6.74 -10.00
C ALA A 245 10.28 -5.56 -10.78
N GLN A 246 10.99 -5.03 -11.77
CA GLN A 246 10.51 -3.96 -12.65
C GLN A 246 9.37 -4.39 -13.57
N SER A 247 9.31 -5.68 -13.95
CA SER A 247 8.19 -6.21 -14.75
C SER A 247 6.87 -6.19 -13.98
N ILE A 248 6.92 -6.26 -12.65
CA ILE A 248 5.75 -6.19 -11.77
C ILE A 248 5.34 -4.73 -11.64
N LYS A 249 4.39 -4.30 -12.47
CA LYS A 249 3.89 -2.91 -12.42
C LYS A 249 2.88 -2.68 -11.30
N LEU A 250 2.16 -3.72 -10.89
CA LEU A 250 1.09 -3.61 -9.90
C LEU A 250 1.67 -3.35 -8.50
N THR A 251 1.08 -2.39 -7.81
CA THR A 251 1.18 -2.26 -6.35
C THR A 251 -0.12 -2.86 -5.80
N TYR A 252 -0.08 -3.78 -4.85
CA TYR A 252 -1.35 -4.30 -4.31
C TYR A 252 -2.07 -3.17 -3.58
N ILE A 253 -3.41 -3.18 -3.64
CA ILE A 253 -4.24 -2.23 -2.90
C ILE A 253 -3.96 -2.48 -1.41
N PRO A 254 -3.23 -1.57 -0.72
CA PRO A 254 -2.69 -1.81 0.62
C PRO A 254 -3.76 -1.73 1.72
N VAL A 255 -5.02 -1.60 1.31
CA VAL A 255 -6.16 -1.20 2.14
C VAL A 255 -6.83 -2.40 2.79
N MET A 256 -6.70 -3.60 2.21
CA MET A 256 -7.27 -4.81 2.76
C MET A 256 -6.16 -5.85 2.93
N LYS A 257 -5.70 -6.08 4.15
CA LYS A 257 -4.86 -7.23 4.47
C LYS A 257 -5.67 -8.11 5.41
N ILE A 258 -6.20 -9.21 4.90
CA ILE A 258 -6.77 -10.24 5.76
C ILE A 258 -5.60 -10.77 6.61
N PHE A 259 -5.74 -10.63 7.93
CA PHE A 259 -4.77 -11.12 8.91
C PHE A 259 -4.49 -12.61 8.62
N ASN A 260 -3.21 -12.97 8.55
CA ASN A 260 -2.67 -14.33 8.35
C ASN A 260 -2.60 -14.91 6.93
N PHE A 261 -3.09 -14.24 5.87
CA PHE A 261 -3.06 -14.82 4.52
C PHE A 261 -1.64 -15.04 3.94
N TRP A 262 -0.65 -14.24 4.38
CA TRP A 262 0.66 -14.14 3.73
C TRP A 262 1.80 -14.84 4.47
N ASN A 263 1.50 -15.56 5.57
CA ASN A 263 2.55 -16.02 6.48
C ASN A 263 3.38 -17.19 5.93
N ASN A 264 2.88 -17.99 4.98
CA ASN A 264 3.53 -19.24 4.60
C ASN A 264 4.13 -19.30 3.17
N HIS A 265 3.83 -18.33 2.29
CA HIS A 265 4.29 -18.33 0.89
C HIS A 265 4.72 -16.94 0.41
N TYR A 266 5.83 -16.42 0.96
CA TYR A 266 6.36 -15.12 0.55
C TYR A 266 7.03 -15.21 -0.81
N LYS A 267 6.40 -14.61 -1.81
CA LYS A 267 6.98 -14.44 -3.14
C LYS A 267 7.74 -13.13 -3.21
N TRP A 268 8.94 -13.15 -3.78
CA TRP A 268 9.61 -11.90 -4.12
C TRP A 268 8.79 -11.18 -5.18
N THR A 269 8.42 -9.93 -4.93
CA THR A 269 7.68 -9.10 -5.90
C THR A 269 8.36 -7.76 -6.14
N GLY A 270 9.62 -7.63 -5.72
CA GLY A 270 10.34 -6.36 -5.73
C GLY A 270 10.20 -5.56 -4.42
N PRO A 271 11.06 -4.56 -4.24
CA PRO A 271 11.24 -3.83 -2.98
C PRO A 271 10.16 -2.80 -2.70
N PHE A 272 9.49 -2.30 -3.76
CA PHE A 272 8.44 -1.30 -3.66
C PHE A 272 7.04 -1.89 -3.89
N THR A 273 6.92 -3.22 -4.01
CA THR A 273 5.62 -3.87 -4.06
C THR A 273 5.12 -4.12 -2.65
N ILE A 274 4.05 -3.42 -2.26
CA ILE A 274 3.37 -3.69 -0.99
C ILE A 274 2.51 -4.92 -1.19
N VAL A 275 2.65 -5.88 -0.28
CA VAL A 275 1.94 -7.15 -0.23
C VAL A 275 1.46 -7.35 1.21
#